data_AF-A0A952QP63-F1
#
_entry.id   AF-A0A952QP63-F1
#
_cell.length_a   1.000
_cell.length_b   1.000
_cell.length_c   1.000
_cell.angle_alpha   90.00
_cell.angle_beta   90.00
_cell.angle_gamma   90.00
#
_symmetry.space_group_name_H-M   'P 1'
#
loop_
_entity.id
_entity.type
_entity.pdbx_description
1 polymer ?
#
loop_
_entity_poly.entity_id
_entity_poly.type
_entity_poly.pdbx_seq_one_letter_code
_entity_poly.pdbx_strand_id
1 'polypeptide(L)' 'DNHFLETVESGAALAGAPTINGLGRVLSGTVEQSNVDLGKEFVDMIITQRAFQANSRAITTSDEMLQELVNLKR' A
#
# COMPACT_ATOMS: atom_id res chain seq x y z
N ASP A 1 -8.81 -4.55 15.64
CA ASP A 1 -7.57 -4.30 16.40
C ASP A 1 -6.67 -3.32 15.68
N ASN A 2 -6.22 -2.30 16.40
CA ASN A 2 -5.28 -1.26 15.97
C ASN A 2 -4.01 -1.29 16.82
N HIS A 3 -3.60 -2.50 17.24
CA HIS A 3 -2.43 -2.73 18.09
C HIS A 3 -1.16 -2.86 17.26
N PHE A 4 -0.08 -2.30 17.76
CA PHE A 4 1.27 -2.43 17.21
C PHE A 4 2.16 -3.14 18.21
N LEU A 5 3.20 -3.82 17.72
CA LEU A 5 4.21 -4.51 18.53
C LEU A 5 5.60 -3.96 18.20
N GLU A 6 6.46 -3.89 19.21
CA GLU A 6 7.84 -3.49 19.01
C GLU A 6 8.61 -4.52 18.16
N THR A 7 9.48 -4.00 17.31
CA THR A 7 10.40 -4.77 16.48
C THR A 7 11.81 -4.19 16.64
N VAL A 8 12.83 -4.92 16.20
CA VAL A 8 14.22 -4.44 16.27
C VAL A 8 14.39 -3.11 15.53
N GLU A 9 13.72 -2.94 14.39
CA GLU A 9 13.81 -1.73 13.57
C GLU A 9 13.01 -0.54 14.12
N SER A 10 11.94 -0.78 14.89
CA SER A 10 11.17 0.30 15.52
C SER A 10 11.84 0.86 16.78
N GLY A 11 12.77 0.11 17.36
CA GLY A 11 13.38 0.40 18.66
C GLY A 11 12.46 0.08 19.85
N ALA A 12 12.96 0.35 21.06
CA ALA A 12 12.26 0.09 22.31
C ALA A 12 11.19 1.15 22.61
N ALA A 13 10.09 0.73 23.24
CA ALA A 13 9.01 1.64 23.63
C ALA A 13 9.47 2.69 24.67
N LEU A 14 9.14 3.96 24.43
CA LEU A 14 9.39 5.05 25.37
C LEU A 14 8.12 5.38 26.18
N ALA A 15 8.06 4.90 27.42
CA ALA A 15 6.96 5.21 28.33
C ALA A 15 7.18 6.54 29.07
N GLY A 16 6.11 7.30 29.28
CA GLY A 16 6.14 8.58 29.99
C GLY A 16 4.74 9.16 30.20
N ALA A 17 4.64 10.21 31.04
CA ALA A 17 3.39 10.95 31.18
C ALA A 17 3.16 11.87 29.96
N PRO A 18 1.90 12.19 29.61
CA PRO A 18 1.60 13.13 28.53
C PRO A 18 2.34 14.46 28.71
N THR A 19 2.73 15.09 27.60
CA THR A 19 3.47 16.38 27.58
C THR A 19 4.92 16.35 28.10
N ILE A 20 5.42 15.20 28.57
CA ILE A 20 6.81 15.00 29.02
C ILE A 20 7.62 14.29 27.93
N ASN A 21 8.92 14.54 27.80
CA ASN A 21 9.84 13.85 26.88
C ASN A 21 9.39 13.84 25.40
N GLY A 22 8.70 14.90 24.94
CA GLY A 22 8.23 15.02 23.56
C GLY A 22 6.92 14.28 23.26
N LEU A 23 6.28 13.65 24.25
CA LEU A 23 4.95 13.06 24.08
C LEU A 23 3.87 14.15 23.96
N GLY A 24 2.83 13.87 23.16
CA GLY A 24 1.69 14.76 22.96
C GLY A 24 0.80 14.93 24.21
N ARG A 25 -0.22 15.79 24.09
CA ARG A 25 -1.24 15.98 25.13
C ARG A 25 -2.43 15.04 24.87
N VAL A 26 -3.01 14.50 25.94
CA VAL A 26 -4.27 13.74 25.86
C VAL A 26 -5.46 14.70 25.85
N LEU A 27 -6.35 14.54 24.88
CA LEU A 27 -7.61 15.29 24.75
C LEU A 27 -8.77 14.37 25.15
N SER A 28 -9.49 14.74 26.21
CA SER A 28 -10.65 13.96 26.68
C SER A 28 -11.90 14.26 25.85
N GLY A 29 -12.71 13.24 25.60
CA GLY A 29 -13.97 13.37 24.85
C GLY A 29 -13.83 13.46 23.33
N THR A 30 -12.62 13.28 22.78
CA THR A 30 -12.34 13.31 21.33
C THR A 30 -11.89 11.94 20.84
N VAL A 31 -12.29 11.59 19.61
CA VAL A 31 -11.85 10.36 18.92
C VAL A 31 -11.03 10.75 17.69
N GLU A 32 -9.82 10.23 17.58
CA GLU A 32 -8.96 10.44 16.42
C GLU A 32 -9.52 9.65 15.23
N GLN A 33 -9.78 10.34 14.13
CA GLN A 33 -10.23 9.72 12.89
C GLN A 33 -9.04 9.33 12.02
N SER A 34 -9.27 8.39 11.11
CA SER A 34 -8.29 8.02 10.08
C SER A 34 -7.86 9.24 9.28
N ASN A 35 -6.57 9.34 9.00
CA ASN A 35 -5.98 10.38 8.15
C ASN A 35 -6.07 10.05 6.64
N VAL A 36 -6.91 9.09 6.25
CA VAL A 36 -6.99 8.56 4.89
C VAL A 36 -7.96 9.37 4.04
N ASP A 37 -7.52 9.79 2.85
CA ASP A 37 -8.40 10.36 1.82
C ASP A 37 -8.86 9.26 0.84
N LEU A 38 -10.13 8.87 0.97
CA LEU A 38 -10.72 7.82 0.14
C LEU A 38 -10.65 8.13 -1.36
N GLY A 39 -10.77 9.39 -1.77
CA GLY A 39 -10.73 9.76 -3.18
C GLY A 39 -9.38 9.45 -3.81
N LYS A 40 -8.30 9.78 -3.10
CA LYS A 40 -6.93 9.47 -3.51
C LYS A 40 -6.67 7.97 -3.55
N GLU A 41 -7.03 7.25 -2.49
CA GLU A 41 -6.81 5.80 -2.42
C GLU A 41 -7.56 5.05 -3.53
N PHE A 42 -8.76 5.49 -3.91
CA PHE A 42 -9.47 4.92 -5.05
C PHE A 42 -8.78 5.18 -6.38
N VAL A 43 -8.21 6.38 -6.58
CA VAL A 43 -7.44 6.68 -7.78
C VAL A 43 -6.19 5.82 -7.86
N ASP A 44 -5.44 5.67 -6.78
CA ASP A 44 -4.23 4.84 -6.72
C ASP A 44 -4.54 3.36 -6.96
N MET A 45 -5.67 2.87 -6.44
CA MET A 45 -6.18 1.54 -6.75
C MET A 45 -6.51 1.38 -8.24
N ILE A 46 -7.20 2.34 -8.85
CA ILE A 46 -7.56 2.30 -10.28
C ILE A 46 -6.30 2.32 -11.14
N ILE A 47 -5.30 3.14 -10.81
CA ILE A 47 -4.02 3.18 -11.51
C ILE A 47 -3.34 1.80 -11.46
N THR A 48 -3.27 1.21 -10.28
CA THR A 48 -2.67 -0.12 -10.07
C THR A 48 -3.41 -1.19 -10.90
N GLN A 49 -4.74 -1.17 -10.90
CA GLN A 49 -5.55 -2.09 -11.70
C GLN A 49 -5.32 -1.91 -13.21
N ARG A 50 -5.22 -0.67 -13.69
CA ARG A 50 -4.93 -0.37 -15.10
C ARG A 50 -3.53 -0.82 -15.51
N ALA A 51 -2.54 -0.61 -14.63
CA ALA A 51 -1.19 -1.10 -14.85
C ALA A 51 -1.16 -2.64 -14.95
N PHE A 52 -1.86 -3.34 -14.06
CA PHE A 52 -1.99 -4.80 -14.12
C PHE A 52 -2.66 -5.26 -15.43
N GLN A 53 -3.77 -4.63 -15.84
CA GLN A 53 -4.45 -4.95 -17.09
C GLN A 53 -3.56 -4.72 -18.33
N ALA A 54 -2.80 -3.62 -18.35
CA ALA A 54 -1.89 -3.30 -19.44
C ALA A 54 -0.76 -4.35 -19.54
N ASN A 55 -0.16 -4.72 -18.41
CA ASN A 55 0.87 -5.76 -18.35
C ASN A 55 0.34 -7.12 -18.82
N SER A 56 -0.85 -7.51 -18.37
CA SER A 56 -1.48 -8.77 -18.79
C SER A 56 -1.74 -8.81 -20.30
N ARG A 57 -2.21 -7.71 -20.90
CA ARG A 57 -2.40 -7.63 -22.35
C ARG A 57 -1.09 -7.72 -23.11
N ALA A 58 -0.05 -7.02 -22.65
CA ALA A 58 1.28 -7.07 -23.28
C ALA A 58 1.85 -8.50 -23.29
N ILE A 59 1.64 -9.26 -22.22
CA ILE A 59 2.02 -10.68 -22.15
C ILE A 59 1.23 -11.50 -23.17
N THR A 60 -0.11 -11.39 -23.19
CA THR A 60 -0.95 -12.13 -24.15
C THR A 60 -0.54 -11.85 -25.60
N THR A 61 -0.33 -10.58 -25.96
CA THR A 61 0.10 -10.22 -27.32
C THR A 61 1.50 -10.75 -27.64
N SER A 62 2.39 -10.80 -26.64
CA SER A 62 3.73 -11.37 -26.83
C SER A 62 3.66 -12.88 -27.06
N ASP A 63 2.80 -13.58 -26.31
CA ASP A 63 2.58 -15.02 -26.46
C ASP A 63 1.97 -15.37 -27.82
N GLU A 64 1.01 -14.58 -28.31
CA GLU A 64 0.41 -14.73 -29.64
C GLU A 64 1.48 -14.58 -30.75
N MET A 65 2.31 -13.54 -30.68
CA MET A 65 3.42 -13.35 -31.64
C MET A 65 4.42 -14.50 -31.60
N LEU A 66 4.78 -14.99 -30.39
CA LEU A 66 5.69 -16.13 -30.25
C LEU A 66 5.10 -17.40 -30.88
N GLN A 67 3.81 -17.64 -30.71
CA GLN A 67 3.12 -18.78 -31.30
C GLN A 67 3.12 -18.70 -32.84
N GLU A 68 2.89 -17.51 -33.40
CA GLU A 68 2.96 -17.29 -34.85
C GLU A 68 4.37 -17.56 -35.41
N LEU A 69 5.42 -17.08 -34.72
CA LEU A 69 6.82 -17.33 -35.11
C LEU A 69 7.19 -18.82 -35.08
N VAL A 70 6.70 -19.59 -34.11
CA VAL A 70 6.92 -21.05 -34.05
C VAL A 70 6.25 -21.75 -35.24
N ASN A 71 5.06 -21.30 -35.63
CA ASN A 71 4.34 -21.88 -36.77
C ASN A 71 4.98 -21.53 -38.12
N LEU A 72 5.64 -20.38 -38.25
CA LEU A 72 6.40 -19.97 -39.44
C LEU A 72 7.68 -20.79 -39.68
N LYS A 73 8.21 -21.45 -38.66
CA LYS A 73 9.44 -22.28 -38.75
C LYS A 73 9.17 -23.70 -39.28
N ARG A 74 7.90 -24.13 -39.37
CA ARG A 74 7.50 -25.41 -39.97
C ARG A 74 7.40 -25.29 -41.49
#